data_AF-A0A2T5GTA6-F1
#
_entry.id   AF-A0A2T5GTA6-F1
#
_cell.length_a   1.000
_cell.length_b   1.000
_cell.length_c   1.000
_cell.angle_alpha   90.00
_cell.angle_beta   90.00
_cell.angle_gamma   90.00
#
_symmetry.space_group_name_H-M   'P 1'
#
loop_
_entity.id
_entity.type
_entity.pdbx_description
1 polymer ?
#
loop_
_entity_poly.entity_id
_entity_poly.type
_entity_poly.pdbx_seq_one_letter_code
_entity_poly.pdbx_strand_id
1 'polypeptide(L)'
;MTLRPFHLAFPVHDLDAARSFYGSTLGCPEGRSSDHWIDFDLFGHQIVAHLDPSAKPVAVENAVDGHAVPVPHFGVVLTMDDWTALSERVTAAGITFGIAPHIRFKGQPGEQATMFFLDPSGNALEFKAFAHDDMIFAT
;
A
#
# COMPACT_ATOMS: atom_id res chain seq x y z
N MET A 1 -1.50 -12.04 -23.16
CA MET A 1 -1.47 -12.88 -21.94
C MET A 1 -2.18 -12.12 -20.85
N THR A 2 -3.02 -12.76 -20.05
CA THR A 2 -3.61 -12.14 -18.85
C THR A 2 -2.53 -12.01 -17.79
N LEU A 3 -2.35 -10.81 -17.20
CA LEU A 3 -1.39 -10.60 -16.12
C LEU A 3 -1.73 -11.52 -14.93
N ARG A 4 -0.70 -12.10 -14.30
CA ARG A 4 -0.86 -12.94 -13.11
C ARG A 4 -0.68 -12.09 -11.84
N PRO A 5 -1.37 -12.43 -10.74
CA PRO A 5 -1.15 -11.79 -9.45
C PRO A 5 0.31 -11.81 -9.03
N PHE A 6 0.73 -10.73 -8.38
CA PHE A 6 2.01 -10.66 -7.67
C PHE A 6 1.87 -11.29 -6.28
N HIS A 7 3.00 -11.68 -5.68
CA HIS A 7 3.10 -12.23 -4.34
C HIS A 7 4.20 -11.51 -3.54
N LEU A 8 3.87 -10.99 -2.37
CA LEU A 8 4.83 -10.36 -1.45
C LEU A 8 4.70 -10.93 -0.03
N ALA A 9 5.81 -11.35 0.57
CA ALA A 9 5.89 -11.68 1.99
C ALA A 9 6.65 -10.58 2.75
N PHE A 10 6.15 -10.17 3.91
CA PHE A 10 6.74 -9.09 4.71
C PHE A 10 6.51 -9.33 6.22
N PRO A 11 7.41 -8.83 7.11
CA PRO A 11 7.30 -9.05 8.54
C PRO A 11 6.27 -8.13 9.19
N VAL A 12 5.56 -8.66 10.18
CA VAL A 12 4.71 -7.89 11.09
C VAL A 12 4.99 -8.27 12.54
N HIS A 13 4.91 -7.31 13.45
CA HIS A 13 5.18 -7.54 14.87
C HIS A 13 4.01 -8.23 15.61
N ASP A 14 2.79 -8.10 15.07
CA ASP A 14 1.56 -8.61 15.67
C ASP A 14 0.53 -8.94 14.58
N LEU A 15 -0.02 -10.16 14.61
CA LEU A 15 -0.96 -10.65 13.58
C LEU A 15 -2.37 -10.06 13.74
N ASP A 16 -2.81 -9.72 14.94
CA ASP A 16 -4.13 -9.13 15.16
C ASP A 16 -4.15 -7.65 14.75
N ALA A 17 -3.05 -6.93 15.00
CA ALA A 17 -2.83 -5.59 14.48
C ALA A 17 -2.81 -5.60 12.94
N ALA A 18 -2.11 -6.56 12.33
CA ALA A 18 -2.12 -6.74 10.88
C ALA A 18 -3.52 -7.05 10.36
N ARG A 19 -4.27 -7.96 11.00
CA ARG A 19 -5.65 -8.30 10.61
C ARG A 19 -6.60 -7.11 10.71
N SER A 20 -6.50 -6.32 11.77
CA SER A 20 -7.29 -5.09 11.92
C SER A 20 -6.97 -4.10 10.80
N PHE A 21 -5.67 -3.87 10.54
CA PHE A 21 -5.23 -2.91 9.53
C PHE A 21 -5.56 -3.37 8.10
N TYR A 22 -5.05 -4.52 7.66
CA TYR A 22 -5.27 -4.99 6.29
C TYR A 22 -6.72 -5.42 6.06
N GLY A 23 -7.31 -6.19 6.98
CA GLY A 23 -8.66 -6.72 6.86
C GLY A 23 -9.76 -5.69 7.03
N SER A 24 -9.64 -4.79 8.03
CA SER A 24 -10.70 -3.82 8.34
C SER A 24 -10.39 -2.44 7.75
N THR A 25 -9.22 -1.87 8.06
CA THR A 25 -8.88 -0.51 7.61
C THR A 25 -8.69 -0.42 6.10
N LEU A 26 -7.91 -1.33 5.51
CA LEU A 26 -7.70 -1.36 4.05
C LEU A 26 -8.81 -2.14 3.34
N GLY A 27 -9.52 -3.03 4.04
CA GLY A 27 -10.58 -3.87 3.47
C GLY A 27 -10.07 -4.94 2.52
N CYS A 28 -8.85 -5.44 2.75
CA CYS A 28 -8.25 -6.56 2.06
C CYS A 28 -8.77 -7.87 2.66
N PRO A 29 -9.54 -8.70 1.93
CA PRO A 29 -10.03 -9.97 2.45
C PRO A 29 -8.90 -10.86 2.97
N GLU A 30 -9.09 -11.46 4.16
CA GLU A 30 -8.19 -12.49 4.68
C GLU A 30 -8.34 -13.78 3.86
N GLY A 31 -7.21 -14.37 3.49
CA GLY A 31 -7.09 -15.67 2.85
C GLY A 31 -6.81 -16.78 3.87
N ARG A 32 -5.78 -17.59 3.59
CA ARG A 32 -5.32 -18.62 4.55
C ARG A 32 -4.50 -17.95 5.65
N SER A 33 -4.47 -18.59 6.82
CA SER A 33 -3.66 -18.11 7.94
C SER A 33 -3.20 -19.26 8.84
N SER A 34 -2.25 -18.96 9.72
CA SER A 34 -1.75 -19.80 10.80
C SER A 34 -1.33 -18.95 11.99
N ASP A 35 -0.82 -19.57 13.06
CA ASP A 35 -0.24 -18.88 14.22
C ASP A 35 1.00 -18.02 13.90
N HIS A 36 1.53 -18.12 12.67
CA HIS A 36 2.75 -17.42 12.24
C HIS A 36 2.60 -16.56 10.99
N TRP A 37 1.45 -16.57 10.30
CA TRP A 37 1.26 -15.76 9.10
C TRP A 37 -0.20 -15.63 8.66
N ILE A 38 -0.50 -14.60 7.87
CA ILE A 38 -1.82 -14.35 7.26
C ILE A 38 -1.64 -13.94 5.79
N ASP A 39 -2.36 -14.60 4.87
CA ASP A 39 -2.54 -14.15 3.48
C ASP A 39 -3.63 -13.07 3.43
N PHE A 40 -3.43 -11.98 2.67
CA PHE A 40 -4.48 -11.01 2.32
C PHE A 40 -4.59 -10.84 0.81
N ASP A 41 -5.81 -10.61 0.33
CA ASP A 41 -6.10 -10.16 -1.05
C ASP A 41 -5.99 -8.63 -1.12
N LEU A 42 -4.87 -8.16 -1.68
CA LEU A 42 -4.60 -6.75 -1.95
C LEU A 42 -4.93 -6.45 -3.42
N PHE A 43 -6.19 -6.17 -3.72
CA PHE A 43 -6.66 -5.82 -5.07
C PHE A 43 -6.31 -6.88 -6.13
N GLY A 44 -6.49 -8.16 -5.80
CA GLY A 44 -6.16 -9.31 -6.64
C GLY A 44 -4.72 -9.79 -6.54
N HIS A 45 -3.87 -9.13 -5.74
CA HIS A 45 -2.51 -9.56 -5.43
C HIS A 45 -2.46 -10.26 -4.07
N GLN A 46 -1.55 -11.23 -3.91
CA GLN A 46 -1.36 -11.88 -2.62
C GLN A 46 -0.28 -11.17 -1.82
N ILE A 47 -0.61 -10.69 -0.64
CA ILE A 47 0.39 -10.25 0.33
C ILE A 47 0.33 -11.14 1.57
N VAL A 48 1.48 -11.43 2.17
CA VAL A 48 1.59 -12.38 3.30
C VAL A 48 2.32 -11.70 4.45
N ALA A 49 1.57 -11.44 5.52
CA ALA A 49 2.10 -10.91 6.76
C ALA A 49 2.68 -12.06 7.59
N HIS A 50 4.00 -12.09 7.79
CA HIS A 50 4.69 -13.08 8.61
C HIS A 50 4.99 -12.53 10.00
N LEU A 51 4.62 -13.27 11.05
CA LEU A 51 4.89 -12.87 12.42
C LEU A 51 6.39 -12.91 12.72
N ASP A 52 6.95 -11.75 13.03
CA ASP A 52 8.26 -11.59 13.65
C ASP A 52 8.11 -10.59 14.80
N PRO A 53 8.04 -11.05 16.07
CA PRO A 53 7.91 -10.15 17.22
C PRO A 53 9.09 -9.17 17.38
N SER A 54 10.19 -9.39 16.66
CA SER A 54 11.35 -8.51 16.60
C SER A 54 11.37 -7.58 15.38
N ALA A 55 10.32 -7.63 14.54
CA ALA A 55 10.18 -6.77 13.37
C ALA A 55 10.35 -5.30 13.75
N LYS A 56 11.16 -4.58 12.97
CA LYS A 56 11.37 -3.16 13.10
C LYS A 56 11.20 -2.48 11.75
N PRO A 57 10.75 -1.22 11.72
CA PRO A 57 10.71 -0.45 10.48
C PRO A 57 12.10 -0.40 9.85
N VAL A 58 12.19 -0.62 8.54
CA VAL A 58 13.43 -0.43 7.79
C VAL A 58 13.57 1.04 7.47
N ALA A 59 14.57 1.69 8.07
CA ALA A 59 14.77 3.14 8.00
C ALA A 59 15.86 3.52 6.98
N VAL A 60 15.62 3.24 5.69
CA VAL A 60 16.34 3.91 4.61
C VAL A 60 15.35 4.85 3.93
N GLU A 61 15.64 6.14 3.94
CA GLU A 61 14.79 7.15 3.32
C GLU A 61 15.49 7.75 2.10
N ASN A 62 14.76 7.89 1.00
CA ASN A 62 15.22 8.63 -0.17
C ASN A 62 14.44 9.94 -0.27
N ALA A 63 15.13 11.03 -0.59
CA ALA A 63 14.49 12.31 -0.85
C ALA A 63 13.85 12.29 -2.25
N VAL A 64 12.52 12.33 -2.32
CA VAL A 64 11.74 12.42 -3.56
C VAL A 64 10.74 13.56 -3.41
N ASP A 65 10.81 14.55 -4.28
CA ASP A 65 9.93 15.74 -4.26
C ASP A 65 9.85 16.45 -2.90
N GLY A 66 10.95 16.43 -2.13
CA GLY A 66 11.02 17.02 -0.79
C GLY A 66 10.43 16.15 0.33
N HIS A 67 9.99 14.93 0.02
CA HIS A 67 9.53 13.93 0.98
C HIS A 67 10.61 12.88 1.25
N ALA A 68 10.73 12.46 2.50
CA ALA A 68 11.50 11.29 2.88
C ALA A 68 10.64 10.05 2.61
N VAL A 69 10.95 9.33 1.52
CA VAL A 69 10.22 8.12 1.11
C VAL A 69 10.95 6.89 1.67
N PRO A 70 10.35 6.14 2.61
CA PRO A 70 10.96 4.92 3.13
C PRO A 70 11.10 3.85 2.05
N VAL A 71 12.21 3.11 2.13
CA VAL A 71 12.52 1.94 1.32
C VAL A 71 12.87 0.78 2.26
N PRO A 72 12.30 -0.43 2.04
CA PRO A 72 11.34 -0.77 1.00
C PRO A 72 9.93 -0.23 1.29
N HIS A 73 9.15 -0.04 0.23
CA HIS A 73 7.70 0.17 0.28
C HIS A 73 7.02 -0.69 -0.78
N PHE A 74 5.72 -0.91 -0.65
CA PHE A 74 4.94 -1.67 -1.62
C PHE A 74 3.50 -1.14 -1.72
N GLY A 75 2.82 -1.52 -2.78
CA GLY A 75 1.39 -1.28 -2.95
C GLY A 75 0.97 -1.57 -4.38
N VAL A 76 -0.12 -0.97 -4.80
CA VAL A 76 -0.75 -1.26 -6.10
C VAL A 76 -0.90 0.02 -6.90
N VAL A 77 -0.68 -0.08 -8.21
CA VAL A 77 -1.14 0.94 -9.17
C VAL A 77 -2.60 0.64 -9.45
N LEU A 78 -3.48 1.40 -8.81
CA LEU A 78 -4.92 1.25 -8.83
C LEU A 78 -5.56 2.05 -9.97
N THR A 79 -6.83 1.77 -10.22
CA THR A 79 -7.69 2.70 -10.95
C THR A 79 -7.87 3.99 -10.13
N MET A 80 -8.18 5.12 -10.79
CA MET A 80 -8.44 6.39 -10.09
C MET A 80 -9.61 6.28 -9.09
N ASP A 81 -10.62 5.48 -9.41
CA ASP A 81 -11.79 5.25 -8.55
C ASP A 81 -11.41 4.45 -7.30
N ASP A 82 -10.69 3.32 -7.46
CA ASP A 82 -10.22 2.51 -6.33
C ASP A 82 -9.25 3.29 -5.44
N TRP A 83 -8.35 4.08 -6.05
CA TRP A 83 -7.43 4.94 -5.31
C TRP A 83 -8.18 5.99 -4.49
N THR A 84 -9.21 6.61 -5.06
CA THR A 84 -10.04 7.61 -4.36
C THR A 84 -10.77 6.98 -3.19
N ALA A 85 -11.40 5.82 -3.41
CA ALA A 85 -12.11 5.08 -2.38
C ALA A 85 -11.17 4.62 -1.24
N LEU A 86 -9.95 4.19 -1.56
CA LEU A 86 -8.94 3.83 -0.56
C LEU A 86 -8.47 5.04 0.23
N SER A 87 -8.19 6.17 -0.45
CA SER A 87 -7.78 7.43 0.18
C SER A 87 -8.81 7.92 1.20
N GLU A 88 -10.10 7.91 0.85
CA GLU A 88 -11.19 8.29 1.75
C GLU A 88 -11.27 7.36 2.96
N ARG A 89 -11.17 6.05 2.74
CA ARG A 89 -11.21 5.04 3.80
C ARG A 89 -10.07 5.19 4.80
N VAL A 90 -8.84 5.34 4.31
CA VAL A 90 -7.63 5.52 5.13
C VAL A 90 -7.70 6.84 5.92
N THR A 91 -8.20 7.91 5.29
CA THR A 91 -8.44 9.20 5.95
C THR A 91 -9.49 9.09 7.06
N ALA A 92 -10.62 8.43 6.79
CA ALA A 92 -11.68 8.24 7.77
C ALA A 92 -11.26 7.36 8.96
N ALA A 93 -10.33 6.43 8.74
CA ALA A 93 -9.71 5.62 9.80
C ALA A 93 -8.68 6.38 10.64
N GLY A 94 -8.37 7.63 10.31
CA GLY A 94 -7.42 8.46 11.07
C GLY A 94 -5.96 8.03 10.93
N ILE A 95 -5.61 7.33 9.85
CA ILE A 95 -4.22 6.94 9.58
C ILE A 95 -3.40 8.18 9.22
N THR A 96 -2.23 8.32 9.85
CA THR A 96 -1.28 9.38 9.53
C THR A 96 -0.57 9.09 8.21
N PHE A 97 -0.69 10.01 7.27
CA PHE A 97 0.03 9.93 6.00
C PHE A 97 1.46 10.45 6.12
N GLY A 98 2.41 9.73 5.53
CA GLY A 98 3.75 10.25 5.22
C GLY A 98 3.71 11.17 4.00
N ILE A 99 2.90 10.81 2.99
CA ILE A 99 2.54 11.65 1.85
C ILE A 99 1.02 11.65 1.76
N ALA A 100 0.41 12.79 2.01
CA ALA A 100 -1.04 12.94 1.94
C ALA A 100 -1.55 12.65 0.51
N PRO A 101 -2.77 12.11 0.36
CA PRO A 101 -3.37 11.87 -0.94
C PRO A 101 -3.40 13.14 -1.79
N HIS A 102 -2.77 13.10 -2.96
CA HIS A 102 -2.81 14.21 -3.91
C HIS A 102 -2.73 13.72 -5.35
N ILE A 103 -3.35 14.50 -6.25
CA ILE A 103 -3.35 14.28 -7.69
C ILE A 103 -2.44 15.34 -8.32
N ARG A 104 -1.48 14.89 -9.12
CA ARG A 104 -0.59 15.72 -9.94
C ARG A 104 -1.18 15.84 -11.33
N PHE A 105 -1.02 17.01 -11.96
CA PHE A 105 -1.45 17.27 -13.34
C PHE A 105 -2.94 16.98 -13.61
N LYS A 106 -3.82 17.26 -12.64
CA LYS A 106 -5.26 17.01 -12.78
C LYS A 106 -5.84 17.64 -14.05
N GLY A 107 -6.50 16.82 -14.87
CA GLY A 107 -7.08 17.17 -16.18
C GLY A 107 -6.06 17.33 -17.31
N GLN A 108 -4.79 17.00 -17.10
CA GLN A 108 -3.71 17.16 -18.08
C GLN A 108 -3.08 15.81 -18.44
N PRO A 109 -2.37 15.71 -19.58
CA PRO A 109 -1.54 14.55 -19.88
C PRO A 109 -0.55 14.29 -18.74
N GLY A 110 -0.51 13.04 -18.24
CA GLY A 110 0.32 12.67 -17.08
C GLY A 110 -0.37 12.82 -15.72
N GLU A 111 -1.70 12.97 -15.69
CA GLU A 111 -2.46 12.90 -14.44
C GLU A 111 -2.16 11.59 -13.70
N GLN A 112 -1.66 11.74 -12.46
CA GLN A 112 -1.32 10.64 -11.58
C GLN A 112 -1.59 11.02 -10.13
N ALA A 113 -1.93 10.03 -9.32
CA ALA A 113 -2.21 10.17 -7.89
C ALA A 113 -1.22 9.33 -7.07
N THR A 114 -0.87 9.81 -5.88
CA THR A 114 -0.06 9.05 -4.93
C THR A 114 -0.46 9.36 -3.48
N MET A 115 -0.39 8.34 -2.63
CA MET A 115 -0.47 8.47 -1.18
C MET A 115 0.46 7.47 -0.51
N PHE A 116 0.92 7.83 0.67
CA PHE A 116 1.88 7.03 1.42
C PHE A 116 1.57 7.01 2.90
N PHE A 117 1.60 5.84 3.51
CA PHE A 117 1.39 5.66 4.96
C PHE A 117 2.05 4.36 5.44
N LEU A 118 2.10 4.17 6.76
CA LEU A 118 2.69 2.97 7.37
C LEU A 118 1.60 2.06 7.93
N ASP A 119 1.86 0.76 7.90
CA ASP A 119 1.12 -0.22 8.71
C ASP A 119 1.55 -0.15 10.20
N PRO A 120 0.89 -0.89 11.11
CA PRO A 120 1.25 -0.91 12.51
C PRO A 120 2.69 -1.39 12.81
N SER A 121 3.29 -2.17 11.90
CA SER A 121 4.68 -2.66 12.02
C SER A 121 5.71 -1.73 11.40
N GLY A 122 5.26 -0.60 10.85
CA GLY A 122 6.10 0.36 10.15
C GLY A 122 6.51 -0.06 8.74
N ASN A 123 5.83 -1.05 8.15
CA ASN A 123 5.94 -1.30 6.73
C ASN A 123 5.36 -0.13 5.96
N ALA A 124 6.07 0.30 4.94
CA ALA A 124 5.65 1.41 4.10
C ALA A 124 4.75 0.96 2.95
N LEU A 125 3.61 1.62 2.82
CA LEU A 125 2.66 1.39 1.74
C LEU A 125 2.55 2.62 0.84
N GLU A 126 2.69 2.40 -0.47
CA GLU A 126 2.47 3.43 -1.50
C GLU A 126 1.40 2.95 -2.49
N PHE A 127 0.32 3.72 -2.63
CA PHE A 127 -0.70 3.46 -3.62
C PHE A 127 -0.69 4.57 -4.66
N LYS A 128 -0.64 4.17 -5.93
CA LYS A 128 -0.62 5.07 -7.08
C LYS A 128 -1.87 4.87 -7.93
N ALA A 129 -2.19 5.85 -8.74
CA ALA A 129 -3.10 5.70 -9.86
C ALA A 129 -2.66 6.61 -11.01
N PHE A 130 -3.02 6.24 -12.22
CA PHE A 130 -2.82 7.05 -13.42
C PHE A 130 -4.16 7.19 -14.13
N ALA A 131 -4.40 8.31 -14.79
CA ALA A 131 -5.58 8.46 -15.65
C ALA A 131 -5.57 7.46 -16.83
N HIS A 132 -4.38 7.06 -17.28
CA HIS A 132 -4.17 6.10 -18.35
C HIS A 132 -3.00 5.15 -18.02
N ASP A 133 -3.22 3.84 -18.17
CA ASP A 133 -2.23 2.79 -17.81
C ASP A 133 -0.97 2.81 -18.69
N ASP A 134 -1.04 3.35 -19.90
CA ASP A 134 0.12 3.52 -20.78
C ASP A 134 1.17 4.48 -20.18
N MET A 135 0.77 5.32 -19.23
CA MET A 135 1.65 6.24 -18.51
C MET A 135 2.47 5.57 -17.39
N ILE A 136 2.10 4.36 -16.95
CA ILE A 136 2.79 3.67 -15.83
C ILE A 136 4.27 3.45 -16.14
N PHE A 137 4.59 3.18 -17.40
CA PHE A 137 5.95 2.88 -17.87
C PHE A 137 6.43 3.86 -18.96
N ALA A 138 5.71 4.96 -19.17
CA ALA A 138 6.11 5.99 -20.13
C ALA A 138 7.41 6.67 -19.67
N THR A 139 8.28 6.99 -20.63
CA THR A 139 9.58 7.67 -20.41
C THR A 139 9.54 9.11 -20.86
#